data_AF-A0A2A5WYG2-F1
#
_entry.id   AF-A0A2A5WYG2-F1
#
_cell.length_a   1.000
_cell.length_b   1.000
_cell.length_c   1.000
_cell.angle_alpha   90.00
_cell.angle_beta   90.00
_cell.angle_gamma   90.00
#
_symmetry.space_group_name_H-M   'P 1'
#
loop_
_entity.id
_entity.type
_entity.pdbx_description
1 polymer ?
#
loop_
_entity_poly.entity_id
_entity_poly.type
_entity_poly.pdbx_seq_one_letter_code
_entity_poly.pdbx_strand_id
1 'polypeptide(L)' 'MVFKTKKKLKLLKNKKYSFCTCGLSKKLPFCDNNHREHNLKNKTNYKSLKVIPHTDIEVEVSSSTWKN' A
#
# COMPACT_ATOMS: atom_id res chain seq x y z
N MET A 1 7.94 19.42 11.58
CA MET A 1 7.26 19.38 10.26
C MET A 1 7.79 18.18 9.50
N VAL A 2 7.04 17.07 9.43
CA VAL A 2 7.50 15.85 8.75
C VAL A 2 7.31 16.05 7.25
N PHE A 3 8.40 16.11 6.49
CA PHE A 3 8.38 16.13 5.03
C PHE A 3 7.81 14.79 4.56
N LYS A 4 6.51 14.76 4.25
CA LYS A 4 5.81 13.56 3.79
C LYS A 4 6.31 13.21 2.40
N THR A 5 7.02 12.10 2.21
CA THR A 5 7.35 11.66 0.87
C THR A 5 6.10 11.21 0.14
N LYS A 6 5.82 11.93 -0.93
CA LYS A 6 4.75 11.61 -1.85
C LYS A 6 5.31 10.73 -2.96
N LYS A 7 4.66 9.59 -3.20
CA LYS A 7 5.00 8.68 -4.30
C LYS A 7 3.97 8.85 -5.41
N LYS A 8 4.44 9.20 -6.60
CA LYS A 8 3.62 9.22 -7.83
C LYS A 8 3.53 7.80 -8.38
N LEU A 9 2.32 7.34 -8.66
CA LEU A 9 2.05 6.01 -9.20
C LEU A 9 1.17 6.11 -10.44
N LYS A 10 1.52 5.38 -11.48
CA LYS A 10 0.65 5.15 -12.64
C LYS A 10 -0.09 3.83 -12.48
N LEU A 11 -1.41 3.89 -12.32
CA LEU A 11 -2.28 2.72 -12.26
C LEU A 11 -2.97 2.53 -13.61
N LEU A 12 -2.89 1.32 -14.14
CA LEU A 12 -3.45 0.98 -15.44
C LEU A 12 -4.89 0.50 -15.31
N LYS A 13 -5.72 0.83 -16.30
CA LYS A 13 -7.11 0.39 -16.43
C LYS A 13 -7.23 -1.13 -16.28
N ASN A 14 -8.25 -1.56 -15.56
CA ASN A 14 -8.61 -2.97 -15.31
C ASN A 14 -7.50 -3.81 -14.65
N LYS A 15 -6.41 -3.21 -14.19
CA LYS A 15 -5.33 -3.90 -13.48
C LYS A 15 -5.60 -3.87 -11.98
N LYS A 16 -5.50 -5.05 -11.36
CA LYS A 16 -5.70 -5.19 -9.90
C LYS A 16 -4.41 -4.88 -9.15
N TYR A 17 -4.46 -3.85 -8.32
CA TYR A 17 -3.38 -3.47 -7.42
C TYR A 17 -3.73 -3.84 -5.98
N SER A 18 -2.74 -4.26 -5.21
CA SER A 18 -2.89 -4.57 -3.79
C SER A 18 -2.09 -3.57 -2.98
N PHE A 19 -2.75 -2.71 -2.24
CA PHE A 19 -2.14 -1.69 -1.40
C PHE A 19 -1.95 -2.19 0.03
N CYS A 20 -0.81 -1.82 0.61
CA CYS A 20 -0.49 -2.13 1.99
C CYS A 20 -1.23 -1.17 2.92
N THR A 21 -1.88 -1.73 3.94
CA THR A 21 -2.60 -1.01 5.00
C THR A 21 -1.98 -1.22 6.38
N CYS A 22 -1.09 -2.20 6.53
CA CYS A 22 -0.44 -2.54 7.81
C CYS A 22 0.88 -1.82 8.06
N GLY A 23 1.47 -1.17 7.04
CA GLY A 23 2.77 -0.50 7.14
C GLY A 23 3.99 -1.43 7.17
N LEU A 24 3.81 -2.76 7.16
CA LEU A 24 4.91 -3.75 7.29
C LEU A 24 5.51 -4.19 5.95
N SER A 25 5.00 -3.68 4.83
CA SER A 25 5.52 -4.09 3.53
C SER A 25 6.91 -3.54 3.27
N LYS A 26 7.75 -4.33 2.61
CA LYS A 26 9.05 -3.86 2.09
C LYS A 26 8.91 -3.16 0.74
N LYS A 27 7.73 -3.24 0.10
CA LYS A 27 7.42 -2.69 -1.23
C LYS A 27 6.32 -1.62 -1.18
N LEU A 28 6.31 -0.83 -0.09
CA LEU A 28 5.35 0.26 0.07
C LEU A 28 5.39 1.19 -1.16
N PRO A 29 4.23 1.48 -1.77
CA PRO A 29 2.88 1.44 -1.19
C PRO A 29 2.11 0.11 -1.36
N PHE A 30 2.68 -0.84 -2.10
CA PHE A 30 2.03 -2.10 -2.41
C PHE A 30 2.16 -3.12 -1.28
N CYS A 31 1.27 -4.09 -1.24
CA CYS A 31 1.27 -5.18 -0.28
C CYS A 31 2.09 -6.37 -0.81
N ASP A 32 3.01 -6.86 0.01
CA ASP A 32 3.85 -8.05 -0.21
C ASP A 32 3.49 -9.24 0.70
N ASN A 33 2.34 -9.17 1.39
CA ASN A 33 1.81 -10.20 2.30
C ASN A 33 2.52 -10.35 3.67
N ASN A 34 3.46 -9.48 4.05
CA ASN A 34 4.08 -9.52 5.40
C ASN A 34 3.06 -9.44 6.54
N HIS A 35 1.89 -8.83 6.29
CA HIS A 35 0.80 -8.80 7.25
C HIS A 35 0.32 -10.19 7.69
N ARG A 36 0.48 -11.24 6.87
CA ARG A 36 0.01 -12.58 7.22
C ARG A 36 0.79 -13.15 8.40
N GLU A 37 2.12 -13.06 8.35
CA GLU A 37 2.98 -13.50 9.44
C GLU A 37 2.75 -12.65 10.70
N HIS A 38 2.62 -11.33 10.53
CA HIS A 38 2.35 -10.42 11.64
C HIS A 38 0.99 -10.68 12.29
N ASN A 39 -0.06 -10.96 11.50
CA ASN A 39 -1.38 -11.34 11.98
C ASN A 39 -1.31 -12.60 12.86
N LEU A 40 -0.53 -13.59 12.43
CA LEU A 40 -0.36 -14.85 13.17
C LEU A 40 0.35 -14.61 14.52
N LYS A 41 1.42 -13.80 14.52
CA LYS A 41 2.20 -13.50 15.72
C LYS A 41 1.45 -12.60 16.73
N ASN A 42 0.70 -11.63 16.23
CA ASN A 42 0.11 -10.57 17.06
C ASN A 42 -1.41 -10.69 17.22
N LYS A 43 -2.02 -11.77 16.71
CA LYS A 43 -3.47 -11.99 16.71
C LYS A 43 -4.26 -10.82 16.10
N THR A 44 -3.72 -10.24 15.03
CA THR A 44 -4.35 -9.13 14.28
C THR A 44 -4.97 -9.62 12.96
N ASN A 45 -5.76 -8.79 12.29
CA ASN A 45 -6.44 -9.15 11.03
C ASN A 45 -6.25 -8.10 9.92
N TYR A 46 -5.02 -7.62 9.74
CA TYR A 46 -4.75 -6.69 8.65
C TYR A 46 -4.96 -7.35 7.29
N LYS A 47 -5.62 -6.63 6.36
CA LYS A 47 -5.86 -7.05 4.98
C LYS A 47 -5.44 -5.96 4.00
N SER A 48 -4.90 -6.36 2.86
CA SER A 48 -4.56 -5.44 1.78
C SER A 48 -5.81 -4.82 1.14
N LEU A 49 -5.77 -3.53 0.81
CA LEU A 49 -6.80 -2.89 -0.01
C LEU A 49 -6.60 -3.27 -1.48
N LYS A 50 -7.67 -3.70 -2.17
CA LYS A 50 -7.62 -3.98 -3.60
C LYS A 50 -8.17 -2.78 -4.36
N VAL A 51 -7.38 -2.26 -5.30
CA VAL A 51 -7.77 -1.13 -6.15
C VAL A 51 -7.72 -1.59 -7.59
N ILE A 52 -8.80 -1.33 -8.33
CA ILE A 52 -8.95 -1.70 -9.73
C ILE A 52 -9.42 -0.43 -10.45
N PRO A 53 -8.54 0.28 -11.16
CA PRO A 53 -8.92 1.48 -11.90
C PRO A 53 -9.82 1.16 -13.08
N HIS A 54 -10.84 1.97 -13.32
CA HIS A 54 -11.68 1.87 -14.52
C HIS A 54 -11.08 2.60 -15.74
N THR A 55 -10.05 3.43 -15.51
CA THR A 55 -9.27 4.17 -16.50
C THR A 55 -7.80 4.22 -16.06
N ASP A 56 -6.89 4.56 -16.98
CA ASP A 56 -5.50 4.85 -16.62
C ASP A 56 -5.45 6.13 -15.79
N ILE A 57 -4.89 6.04 -14.59
CA ILE A 57 -4.87 7.15 -13.63
C ILE A 57 -3.48 7.28 -13.03
N GLU A 58 -3.00 8.52 -12.89
CA GLU A 58 -1.85 8.85 -12.07
C GLU A 58 -2.33 9.33 -10.70
N VAL A 59 -1.84 8.70 -9.64
CA VAL A 59 -2.18 9.05 -8.26
C VAL A 59 -0.93 9.37 -7.47
N GLU A 60 -1.03 10.38 -6.62
CA GLU A 60 -0.01 10.70 -5.63
C GLU A 60 -0.45 10.13 -4.28
N VAL A 61 0.33 9.22 -3.72
CA VAL A 61 0.03 8.57 -2.44
C VAL A 61 1.10 8.89 -1.40
N SER A 62 0.67 9.02 -0.15
CA SER A 62 1.57 9.19 0.99
C SER A 62 0.98 8.51 2.23
N SER A 63 1.85 8.11 3.15
CA SER A 63 1.47 7.64 4.48
C SER A 63 2.40 8.26 5.50
N SER A 64 1.89 8.58 6.69
CA SER A 64 2.70 9.07 7.81
C SER A 64 3.78 8.09 8.27
N THR A 65 3.62 6.81 7.96
CA THR A 65 4.54 5.73 8.36
C THR A 65 5.61 5.39 7.32
N TRP A 66 5.53 5.96 6.11
CA TRP A 66 6.54 5.70 5.08
C TRP A 66 7.72 6.62 5.33
N LYS A 67 8.88 6.02 5.61
CA LYS A 67 10.16 6.72 5.71
C LYS A 67 10.65 7.06 4.30
N ASN A 68 11.38 8.16 4.14
CA ASN A 68 12.26 8.33 2.98
C ASN A 68 13.72 8.05 3.24
#